data_AF-A0A674J6A6-F1
#
_entry.id   AF-A0A674J6A6-F1
#
_cell.length_a   1.000
_cell.length_b   1.000
_cell.length_c   1.000
_cell.angle_alpha   90.00
_cell.angle_beta   90.00
_cell.angle_gamma   90.00
#
_symmetry.space_group_name_H-M   'P 1'
#
loop_
_entity.id
_entity.type
_entity.pdbx_description
1 polymer ?
#
loop_
_entity_poly.entity_id
_entity_poly.type
_entity_poly.pdbx_seq_one_letter_code
_entity_poly.pdbx_strand_id
1 'polypeptide(L)'
;VDGGVTQPRTDELLDFLQPGKEMVAASNSAEGYYDTLQALKMKNRQYLLELGLLYQVKLENDQKPFKEELEDFFQDNGRLTLQGKPYEASRGPVSSSLTDLNLDSPWDQQNPLSLPQSHLRPKSAASAWVSTITIPQPFKMTLREAHKKPQLMKSRASLELEKQRDKRQSQEEAECQKQFRAQPVPAHVYLPLYQEIMEQNEIRREVATQKRKELLLSTQRPFSFLEKEDKKKEAIRQKILAALAPVENSKPKGNKTVPKFSYNPVLGDKLKEAELYRKIRIQMRAKDLLENSSAPIDPSNRQREPQSRIATKTKQEKLSFLQDDFSFKPRINPAVPDFERLYWAFQREAIRIREVKEPTRNQPFKLRTSNLHYRQRQANEQKMKQSSKVPVQRSHSLTGLSSLSSNTLPVHITDATRKRESAIRYCQEDKKSRENEGIHWIEIQRKKCQAMHKSMSSRAKAMDPHKSLEETHKEKLKQNWSVSQATLIDSSLQQ
;
A
#
# COMPACT_ATOMS: atom_id res chain seq x y z
N VAL A 1 56.29 -1.65 -4.76
CA VAL A 1 56.23 -1.33 -3.33
C VAL A 1 56.31 0.18 -3.23
N ASP A 2 55.16 0.82 -3.03
CA ASP A 2 54.99 1.96 -2.13
C ASP A 2 53.52 2.38 -2.16
N GLY A 3 52.83 2.15 -1.04
CA GLY A 3 51.43 2.47 -0.84
C GLY A 3 51.32 3.73 -0.02
N GLY A 4 50.81 4.80 -0.63
CA GLY A 4 50.35 6.00 0.07
C GLY A 4 48.87 5.87 0.43
N VAL A 5 48.58 5.65 1.71
CA VAL A 5 47.22 5.67 2.27
C VAL A 5 46.81 7.13 2.49
N THR A 6 45.90 7.66 1.68
CA THR A 6 45.20 8.91 1.97
C THR A 6 44.01 8.64 2.87
N GLN A 7 44.11 9.00 4.15
CA GLN A 7 42.97 9.08 5.06
C GLN A 7 42.04 10.24 4.64
N PRO A 8 40.71 10.05 4.63
CA PRO A 8 39.79 11.16 4.44
C PRO A 8 39.73 12.02 5.70
N ARG A 9 39.76 13.35 5.53
CA ARG A 9 39.65 14.37 6.57
C ARG A 9 38.30 14.24 7.30
N THR A 10 38.28 13.53 8.42
CA THR A 10 37.11 13.44 9.32
C THR A 10 37.11 14.52 10.40
N ASP A 11 38.16 15.34 10.47
CA ASP A 11 38.41 16.19 11.63
C ASP A 11 37.76 17.58 11.53
N GLU A 12 37.27 17.98 10.35
CA GLU A 12 36.67 19.31 10.15
C GLU A 12 35.24 19.43 10.71
N LEU A 13 34.54 18.31 10.94
CA LEU A 13 33.16 18.32 11.49
C LEU A 13 33.10 18.32 13.02
N LEU A 14 34.16 17.89 13.71
CA LEU A 14 34.21 17.93 15.17
C LEU A 14 34.49 19.34 15.71
N ASP A 15 35.16 20.18 14.92
CA ASP A 15 35.51 21.56 15.26
C ASP A 15 34.25 22.46 15.33
N PHE A 16 33.17 22.09 14.65
CA PHE A 16 31.88 22.80 14.66
C PHE A 16 31.10 22.67 15.98
N LEU A 17 31.44 21.69 16.84
CA LEU A 17 30.69 21.40 18.07
C LEU A 17 31.40 21.87 19.34
N GLN A 18 32.56 22.54 19.26
CA GLN A 18 33.17 23.16 20.43
C GLN A 18 32.56 24.55 20.71
N PRO A 19 31.83 24.74 21.84
CA PRO A 19 31.37 26.05 22.25
C PRO A 19 32.52 26.73 23.00
N GLY A 20 33.34 27.49 22.29
CA GLY A 20 34.44 28.21 22.92
C GLY A 20 35.53 28.70 21.99
N LYS A 21 35.21 29.61 21.07
CA LYS A 21 36.23 30.54 20.57
C LYS A 21 35.60 31.91 20.36
N GLU A 22 36.18 32.85 21.08
CA GLU A 22 35.74 34.22 21.28
C GLU A 22 35.45 34.91 19.94
N MET A 23 34.22 35.41 19.78
CA MET A 23 33.91 36.41 18.78
C MET A 23 34.56 37.73 19.19
N VAL A 24 35.80 37.93 18.74
CA VAL A 24 36.42 39.25 18.74
C VAL A 24 35.71 40.08 17.68
N ALA A 25 34.86 40.98 18.18
CA ALA A 25 34.46 42.27 17.62
C ALA A 25 34.61 42.46 16.10
N ALA A 26 33.51 42.32 15.37
CA ALA A 26 33.29 43.04 14.13
C ALA A 26 31.87 43.64 14.15
N SER A 27 31.83 44.89 14.60
CA SER A 27 30.97 45.99 14.17
C SER A 27 29.45 45.79 14.04
N ASN A 28 28.75 46.53 14.90
CA ASN A 28 27.32 46.74 14.99
C ASN A 28 26.69 47.35 13.71
N SER A 29 26.37 46.53 12.72
CA SER A 29 25.39 46.86 11.69
C SER A 29 24.63 45.60 11.30
N ALA A 30 23.29 45.63 11.43
CA ALA A 30 22.41 44.52 11.08
C ALA A 30 22.53 44.11 9.60
N GLU A 31 23.05 44.97 8.72
CA GLU A 31 23.26 44.67 7.29
C GLU A 31 24.36 43.62 7.07
N GLY A 32 25.47 43.66 7.81
CA GLY A 32 26.59 42.72 7.60
C GLY A 32 26.24 41.26 7.96
N TYR A 33 25.29 41.06 8.87
CA TYR A 33 24.81 39.72 9.23
C TYR A 33 23.98 39.08 8.11
N TYR A 34 23.13 39.86 7.43
CA TYR A 34 22.34 39.34 6.31
C TYR A 34 23.21 39.06 5.08
N ASP A 35 24.21 39.91 4.83
CA ASP A 35 25.16 39.70 3.72
C ASP A 35 26.01 38.44 3.93
N THR A 36 26.47 38.19 5.15
CA THR A 36 27.21 36.96 5.49
C THR A 36 26.33 35.71 5.38
N LEU A 37 25.07 35.78 5.81
CA LEU A 37 24.10 34.69 5.64
C LEU A 37 23.79 34.42 4.17
N GLN A 38 23.68 35.47 3.36
CA GLN A 38 23.42 35.38 1.93
C GLN A 38 24.63 34.81 1.19
N ALA A 39 25.85 35.22 1.55
CA ALA A 39 27.08 34.62 1.04
C ALA A 39 27.18 33.13 1.38
N LEU A 40 26.81 32.74 2.60
CA LEU A 40 26.80 31.34 3.02
C LEU A 40 25.76 30.52 2.23
N LYS A 41 24.57 31.08 2.00
CA LYS A 41 23.53 30.47 1.17
C LYS A 41 24.00 30.24 -0.26
N MET A 42 24.72 31.20 -0.84
CA MET A 42 25.27 31.09 -2.19
C MET A 42 26.39 30.05 -2.27
N LYS A 43 27.28 29.99 -1.27
CA LYS A 43 28.31 28.95 -1.18
C LYS A 43 27.73 27.55 -1.05
N ASN A 44 26.72 27.37 -0.19
CA ASN A 44 26.02 26.08 -0.07
C ASN A 44 25.33 25.67 -1.37
N ARG A 45 24.75 26.62 -2.12
CA ARG A 45 24.17 26.35 -3.43
C ARG A 45 25.22 25.90 -4.45
N GLN A 46 26.40 26.53 -4.45
CA GLN A 46 27.51 26.14 -5.33
C GLN A 46 28.04 24.75 -4.98
N TYR A 47 28.23 24.45 -3.69
CA TYR A 47 28.65 23.14 -3.22
C TYR A 47 27.67 22.02 -3.63
N LEU A 48 26.36 22.26 -3.55
CA LEU A 48 25.35 21.30 -4.01
C LEU A 48 25.39 21.08 -5.52
N LEU A 49 25.70 22.11 -6.32
CA LEU A 49 25.86 21.99 -7.76
C LEU A 49 27.13 21.21 -8.12
N GLU A 50 28.25 21.47 -7.44
CA GLU A 50 29.49 20.71 -7.63
C GLU A 50 29.32 19.23 -7.25
N LEU A 51 28.64 18.94 -6.14
CA LEU A 51 28.30 17.56 -5.78
C LEU A 51 27.40 16.88 -6.83
N GLY A 52 26.44 17.61 -7.38
CA GLY A 52 25.58 17.12 -8.47
C GLY A 52 26.37 16.76 -9.72
N LEU A 53 27.30 17.63 -10.13
CA LEU A 53 28.20 17.38 -11.26
C LEU A 53 29.13 16.20 -11.00
N LEU A 54 29.69 16.08 -9.79
CA LEU A 54 30.55 14.96 -9.41
C LEU A 54 29.80 13.62 -9.47
N TYR A 55 28.55 13.60 -9.00
CA TYR A 55 27.68 12.43 -9.09
C TYR A 55 27.33 12.07 -10.54
N GLN A 56 27.07 13.09 -11.37
CA GLN A 56 26.76 12.89 -12.79
C GLN A 56 27.96 12.34 -13.56
N VAL A 57 29.17 12.85 -13.32
CA VAL A 57 30.43 12.32 -13.88
C VAL A 57 30.69 10.89 -13.41
N LYS A 58 30.37 10.56 -12.16
CA LYS A 58 30.47 9.19 -11.64
C LYS A 58 29.47 8.24 -12.34
N LEU A 59 28.27 8.73 -12.63
CA LEU A 59 27.25 7.99 -13.39
C LEU A 59 27.62 7.79 -14.88
N GLU A 60 28.30 8.77 -15.49
CA GLU A 60 28.78 8.67 -16.87
C GLU A 60 30.00 7.75 -17.00
N ASN A 61 30.88 7.69 -16.00
CA ASN A 61 32.02 6.76 -15.99
C ASN A 61 31.60 5.29 -15.76
N ASP A 62 30.42 5.04 -15.18
CA ASP A 62 29.84 3.70 -14.99
C ASP A 62 28.87 3.30 -16.13
N GLN A 63 29.12 3.79 -17.35
CA GLN A 63 28.41 3.40 -18.57
C GLN A 63 28.84 1.99 -19.05
N LYS A 64 28.56 0.97 -18.25
CA LYS A 64 28.21 -0.34 -18.81
C LYS A 64 26.70 -0.37 -19.04
N PRO A 65 26.22 -0.60 -20.27
CA PRO A 65 24.79 -0.72 -20.53
C PRO A 65 24.24 -1.94 -19.77
N PHE A 66 23.13 -1.74 -19.05
CA PHE A 66 22.40 -2.76 -18.28
C PHE A 66 22.21 -4.11 -18.99
N LYS A 67 22.13 -4.11 -20.33
CA LYS A 67 22.04 -5.33 -21.12
C LYS A 67 23.27 -6.22 -20.95
N GLU A 68 24.48 -5.67 -20.87
CA GLU A 68 25.70 -6.46 -20.71
C GLU A 68 25.86 -6.99 -19.29
N GLU A 69 25.55 -6.22 -18.24
CA GLU A 69 25.68 -6.73 -16.86
C GLU A 69 24.61 -7.77 -16.49
N LEU A 70 23.39 -7.60 -16.99
CA LEU A 70 22.31 -8.58 -16.80
C LEU A 70 22.55 -9.81 -17.69
N GLU A 71 22.99 -9.63 -18.94
CA GLU A 71 23.33 -10.76 -19.80
C GLU A 71 24.55 -11.49 -19.25
N ASP A 72 25.59 -10.83 -18.71
CA ASP A 72 26.75 -11.49 -18.05
C ASP A 72 26.30 -12.31 -16.83
N PHE A 73 25.32 -11.83 -16.06
CA PHE A 73 24.70 -12.60 -14.96
C PHE A 73 23.93 -13.84 -15.45
N PHE A 74 23.28 -13.75 -16.62
CA PHE A 74 22.56 -14.88 -17.23
C PHE A 74 23.41 -15.71 -18.20
N GLN A 75 24.61 -15.28 -18.56
CA GLN A 75 25.50 -15.97 -19.52
C GLN A 75 26.10 -17.23 -18.89
N ASP A 76 26.46 -17.20 -17.61
CA ASP A 76 26.89 -18.40 -16.86
C ASP A 76 25.73 -19.39 -16.63
N ASN A 77 24.49 -18.88 -16.73
CA ASN A 77 23.25 -19.65 -16.72
C ASN A 77 22.83 -19.99 -18.15
N GLY A 78 23.59 -20.89 -18.79
CA GLY A 78 23.36 -21.38 -20.16
C GLY A 78 21.89 -21.32 -20.58
N ARG A 79 21.60 -20.38 -21.49
CA ARG A 79 20.30 -20.20 -22.15
C ARG A 79 19.79 -21.57 -22.58
N LEU A 80 18.65 -22.01 -22.03
CA LEU A 80 17.68 -22.74 -22.84
C LEU A 80 17.16 -21.75 -23.87
N THR A 81 17.92 -21.53 -24.94
CA THR A 81 17.35 -21.10 -26.21
C THR A 81 16.44 -22.21 -26.68
N LEU A 82 15.20 -22.20 -26.20
CA LEU A 82 14.09 -22.45 -27.09
C LEU A 82 14.32 -21.49 -28.26
N GLN A 83 14.68 -22.05 -29.41
CA GLN A 83 14.60 -21.39 -30.71
C GLN A 83 13.13 -21.03 -30.97
N GLY A 84 12.63 -20.06 -30.21
CA GLY A 84 11.50 -19.26 -30.63
C GLY A 84 12.05 -18.36 -31.71
N LYS A 85 11.78 -18.73 -32.97
CA LYS A 85 11.79 -17.76 -34.08
C LYS A 85 11.14 -16.46 -33.60
N PRO A 86 11.52 -15.28 -34.12
CA PRO A 86 10.72 -14.08 -33.89
C PRO A 86 9.36 -14.34 -34.53
N TYR A 87 8.41 -14.83 -33.74
CA TYR A 87 7.02 -14.70 -34.05
C TYR A 87 6.75 -13.22 -33.85
N GLU A 88 6.70 -12.49 -34.96
CA GLU A 88 5.81 -11.35 -35.04
C GLU A 88 4.51 -11.78 -34.38
N ALA A 89 4.12 -11.06 -33.32
CA ALA A 89 2.79 -11.21 -32.75
C ALA A 89 1.79 -10.71 -33.81
N SER A 90 1.55 -11.60 -34.77
CA SER A 90 0.46 -11.55 -35.71
C SER A 90 -0.79 -11.58 -34.86
N ARG A 91 -1.39 -10.40 -34.76
CA ARG A 91 -2.75 -10.22 -34.30
C ARG A 91 -3.63 -11.13 -35.16
N GLY A 92 -4.46 -11.93 -34.51
CA GLY A 92 -5.58 -12.57 -35.19
C GLY A 92 -6.67 -12.95 -34.19
N PRO A 93 -7.95 -13.04 -34.60
CA PRO A 93 -8.63 -12.25 -35.61
C PRO A 93 -9.76 -11.44 -34.97
N VAL A 94 -9.73 -10.13 -35.17
CA VAL A 94 -10.94 -9.31 -35.15
C VAL A 94 -11.70 -9.68 -36.41
N SER A 95 -12.94 -10.14 -36.27
CA SER A 95 -13.83 -10.44 -37.38
C SER A 95 -14.05 -9.18 -38.22
N SER A 96 -13.34 -9.08 -39.34
CA SER A 96 -13.59 -8.11 -40.40
C SER A 96 -14.08 -8.86 -41.63
N SER A 97 -15.38 -8.77 -41.89
CA SER A 97 -15.96 -9.08 -43.21
C SER A 97 -16.53 -7.79 -43.76
N LEU A 98 -15.68 -6.99 -44.40
CA LEU A 98 -16.05 -5.98 -45.39
C LEU A 98 -14.84 -5.73 -46.29
N THR A 99 -14.93 -6.19 -47.54
CA THR A 99 -14.70 -5.35 -48.72
C THR A 99 -15.82 -5.71 -49.69
N ASP A 100 -16.50 -4.73 -50.28
CA ASP A 100 -16.29 -4.26 -51.65
C ASP A 100 -17.44 -3.24 -51.91
N LEU A 101 -17.36 -2.08 -52.59
CA LEU A 101 -16.41 -1.48 -53.51
C LEU A 101 -16.47 0.07 -53.44
N ASN A 102 -15.36 0.66 -53.91
CA ASN A 102 -15.23 1.86 -54.74
C ASN A 102 -15.56 3.27 -54.22
N LEU A 103 -14.45 3.96 -54.03
CA LEU A 103 -14.16 5.37 -54.21
C LEU A 103 -14.62 5.90 -55.58
N ASP A 104 -15.25 7.08 -55.59
CA ASP A 104 -14.96 8.17 -56.54
C ASP A 104 -15.78 9.42 -56.16
N SER A 105 -15.10 10.49 -55.74
CA SER A 105 -15.16 11.82 -56.38
C SER A 105 -14.52 12.91 -55.48
N PRO A 106 -13.80 13.90 -56.05
CA PRO A 106 -12.94 14.86 -55.35
C PRO A 106 -13.62 16.24 -55.15
N TRP A 107 -12.83 17.24 -54.72
CA TRP A 107 -13.17 18.66 -54.43
C TRP A 107 -13.65 18.90 -52.99
N ASP A 108 -12.87 19.40 -52.04
CA ASP A 108 -11.91 20.54 -52.00
C ASP A 108 -12.60 21.92 -52.01
N GLN A 109 -12.50 22.59 -50.85
CA GLN A 109 -12.39 24.04 -50.59
C GLN A 109 -13.48 25.02 -51.04
N GLN A 110 -14.11 25.69 -50.05
CA GLN A 110 -14.00 27.16 -49.88
C GLN A 110 -14.57 27.63 -48.51
N ASN A 111 -13.77 28.46 -47.83
CA ASN A 111 -14.09 29.33 -46.67
C ASN A 111 -15.03 30.50 -47.09
N PRO A 112 -15.32 31.55 -46.28
CA PRO A 112 -15.64 31.69 -44.84
C PRO A 112 -16.91 32.58 -44.58
N LEU A 113 -17.30 32.70 -43.30
CA LEU A 113 -18.02 33.82 -42.63
C LEU A 113 -19.17 34.56 -43.35
N SER A 114 -20.41 34.42 -42.83
CA SER A 114 -21.35 35.54 -42.66
C SER A 114 -22.58 35.14 -41.82
N LEU A 115 -22.81 35.83 -40.69
CA LEU A 115 -24.19 36.06 -40.23
C LEU A 115 -24.87 36.98 -41.24
N PRO A 116 -26.18 36.79 -41.50
CA PRO A 116 -27.08 37.87 -41.15
C PRO A 116 -28.37 37.41 -40.45
N GLN A 117 -28.88 38.37 -39.69
CA GLN A 117 -30.11 38.37 -38.92
C GLN A 117 -31.35 38.45 -39.81
N SER A 118 -32.50 38.11 -39.21
CA SER A 118 -33.89 38.28 -39.66
C SER A 118 -34.33 37.28 -40.75
N HIS A 119 -35.45 36.57 -40.65
CA HIS A 119 -36.83 37.06 -40.67
C HIS A 119 -37.80 35.96 -40.18
N LEU A 120 -39.02 36.39 -39.92
CA LEU A 120 -40.10 35.66 -39.28
C LEU A 120 -40.67 34.51 -40.14
N ARG A 121 -41.22 33.49 -39.44
CA ARG A 121 -42.35 32.58 -39.79
C ARG A 121 -41.98 31.15 -40.23
N PRO A 122 -42.88 30.13 -40.09
CA PRO A 122 -43.97 29.89 -39.14
C PRO A 122 -43.67 28.72 -38.18
N LYS A 123 -44.39 28.71 -37.05
CA LYS A 123 -44.54 27.54 -36.17
C LYS A 123 -45.07 26.35 -36.99
N SER A 124 -44.31 25.24 -37.00
CA SER A 124 -44.79 23.96 -37.53
C SER A 124 -46.03 23.51 -36.75
N ALA A 125 -47.02 23.01 -37.48
CA ALA A 125 -48.29 22.49 -36.99
C ALA A 125 -48.15 21.14 -36.22
N ALA A 126 -47.36 21.14 -35.16
CA ALA A 126 -47.19 20.00 -34.24
C ALA A 126 -47.40 20.41 -32.77
N SER A 127 -48.12 21.52 -32.52
CA SER A 127 -48.49 22.01 -31.19
C SER A 127 -49.97 22.44 -31.15
N ALA A 128 -50.87 21.70 -31.79
CA ALA A 128 -52.31 21.98 -31.75
C ALA A 128 -52.97 21.55 -30.41
N TRP A 129 -52.23 20.98 -29.46
CA TRP A 129 -52.76 20.38 -28.22
C TRP A 129 -52.13 20.91 -26.93
N VAL A 130 -51.51 22.10 -26.97
CA VAL A 130 -51.21 22.86 -25.75
C VAL A 130 -52.04 24.12 -25.81
N SER A 131 -53.21 24.08 -25.17
CA SER A 131 -54.06 25.25 -24.95
C SER A 131 -53.18 26.41 -24.48
N THR A 132 -53.17 27.50 -25.24
CA THR A 132 -52.49 28.73 -24.83
C THR A 132 -53.11 29.15 -23.51
N ILE A 133 -52.38 28.96 -22.41
CA ILE A 133 -52.84 29.33 -21.08
C ILE A 133 -53.10 30.83 -21.10
N THR A 134 -54.38 31.21 -21.03
CA THR A 134 -54.78 32.61 -20.90
C THR A 134 -54.27 33.11 -19.56
N ILE A 135 -53.21 33.92 -19.59
CA ILE A 135 -52.72 34.62 -18.40
C ILE A 135 -53.58 35.87 -18.24
N PRO A 136 -54.45 35.95 -17.21
CA PRO A 136 -55.30 37.10 -17.01
C PRO A 136 -54.46 38.35 -16.80
N GLN A 137 -54.83 39.44 -17.48
CA GLN A 137 -54.20 40.73 -17.27
C GLN A 137 -54.41 41.16 -15.81
N PRO A 138 -53.35 41.48 -15.06
CA PRO A 138 -53.50 41.86 -13.66
C PRO A 138 -54.32 43.15 -13.54
N PHE A 139 -55.12 43.24 -12.48
CA PHE A 139 -55.91 44.44 -12.21
C PHE A 139 -55.00 45.65 -12.01
N LYS A 140 -55.48 46.84 -12.41
CA LYS A 140 -54.74 48.11 -12.24
C LYS A 140 -54.34 48.36 -10.78
N MET A 141 -55.11 47.85 -9.82
CA MET A 141 -54.77 47.88 -8.39
C MET A 141 -53.53 47.04 -8.06
N THR A 142 -53.40 45.84 -8.64
CA THR A 142 -52.24 44.96 -8.47
C THR A 142 -50.98 45.60 -9.04
N LEU A 143 -51.09 46.27 -10.19
CA LEU A 143 -49.99 47.06 -10.76
C LEU A 143 -49.62 48.23 -9.83
N ARG A 144 -50.61 48.98 -9.34
CA ARG A 144 -50.40 50.09 -8.39
C ARG A 144 -49.68 49.63 -7.12
N GLU A 145 -50.04 48.47 -6.58
CA GLU A 145 -49.37 47.90 -5.40
C GLU A 145 -47.97 47.36 -5.73
N ALA A 146 -47.79 46.72 -6.88
CA ALA A 146 -46.48 46.25 -7.34
C ALA A 146 -45.47 47.39 -7.49
N HIS A 147 -45.90 48.56 -7.98
CA HIS A 147 -45.06 49.76 -8.06
C HIS A 147 -44.81 50.43 -6.70
N LYS A 148 -45.74 50.33 -5.74
CA LYS A 148 -45.58 50.88 -4.37
C LYS A 148 -44.75 49.98 -3.46
N LYS A 149 -44.74 48.66 -3.67
CA LYS A 149 -43.98 47.67 -2.89
C LYS A 149 -42.47 47.95 -2.84
N PRO A 150 -41.72 48.20 -3.93
CA PRO A 150 -40.28 48.48 -3.85
C PRO A 150 -39.97 49.78 -3.09
N GLN A 151 -40.90 50.73 -3.04
CA GLN A 151 -40.74 52.00 -2.34
C GLN A 151 -41.02 51.88 -0.83
N LEU A 152 -41.93 50.99 -0.43
CA LEU A 152 -42.24 50.68 0.99
C LEU A 152 -41.33 49.60 1.60
N MET A 153 -40.69 48.76 0.77
CA MET A 153 -39.82 47.67 1.21
C MET A 153 -38.41 48.11 1.61
N LYS A 154 -38.17 49.39 1.92
CA LYS A 154 -36.94 49.86 2.57
C LYS A 154 -37.04 49.84 4.10
N SER A 155 -37.74 48.83 4.64
CA SER A 155 -37.73 48.58 6.08
C SER A 155 -36.35 48.12 6.53
N ARG A 156 -35.96 48.44 7.77
CA ARG A 156 -34.65 48.01 8.33
C ARG A 156 -34.46 46.48 8.24
N ALA A 157 -35.55 45.72 8.38
CA ALA A 157 -35.54 44.26 8.33
C ALA A 157 -35.32 43.70 6.91
N SER A 158 -35.87 44.33 5.86
CA SER A 158 -35.62 43.91 4.48
C SER A 158 -34.19 44.21 4.04
N LEU A 159 -33.64 45.35 4.45
CA LEU A 159 -32.22 45.70 4.24
C LEU A 159 -31.27 44.71 4.94
N GLU A 160 -31.62 44.26 6.14
CA GLU A 160 -30.84 43.25 6.86
C GLU A 160 -30.88 41.88 6.16
N LEU A 161 -32.04 41.48 5.65
CA LEU A 161 -32.17 40.25 4.85
C LEU A 161 -31.43 40.31 3.52
N GLU A 162 -31.38 41.47 2.88
CA GLU A 162 -30.61 41.70 1.64
C GLU A 162 -29.11 41.61 1.92
N LYS A 163 -28.62 42.30 2.97
CA LYS A 163 -27.23 42.21 3.42
C LYS A 163 -26.82 40.78 3.80
N GLN A 164 -27.71 39.97 4.37
CA GLN A 164 -27.44 38.56 4.64
C GLN A 164 -27.37 37.72 3.36
N ARG A 165 -28.18 38.03 2.34
CA ARG A 165 -28.12 37.37 1.04
C ARG A 165 -26.81 37.71 0.32
N ASP A 166 -26.41 38.97 0.30
CA ASP A 166 -25.16 39.41 -0.33
C ASP A 166 -23.94 38.77 0.32
N LYS A 167 -23.93 38.68 1.67
CA LYS A 167 -22.89 37.96 2.41
C LYS A 167 -22.82 36.48 2.04
N ARG A 168 -23.98 35.84 1.87
CA ARG A 168 -24.05 34.42 1.51
C ARG A 168 -23.58 34.20 0.08
N GLN A 169 -24.01 35.03 -0.87
CA GLN A 169 -23.56 34.98 -2.26
C GLN A 169 -22.05 35.20 -2.36
N SER A 170 -21.49 36.18 -1.63
CA SER A 170 -20.04 36.41 -1.59
C SER A 170 -19.27 35.21 -1.01
N GLN A 171 -19.82 34.51 -0.01
CA GLN A 171 -19.23 33.28 0.52
C GLN A 171 -19.30 32.13 -0.51
N GLU A 172 -20.46 31.94 -1.15
CA GLU A 172 -20.66 30.93 -2.20
C GLU A 172 -19.75 31.17 -3.41
N GLU A 173 -19.55 32.42 -3.83
CA GLU A 173 -18.62 32.79 -4.89
C GLU A 173 -17.15 32.53 -4.50
N ALA A 174 -16.77 32.85 -3.26
CA ALA A 174 -15.44 32.53 -2.73
C ALA A 174 -15.19 31.01 -2.66
N GLU A 175 -16.22 30.23 -2.33
CA GLU A 175 -16.16 28.77 -2.35
C GLU A 175 -16.11 28.21 -3.79
N CYS A 176 -16.84 28.80 -4.73
CA CYS A 176 -16.78 28.42 -6.15
C CYS A 176 -15.42 28.74 -6.80
N GLN A 177 -14.73 29.78 -6.33
CA GLN A 177 -13.36 30.09 -6.74
C GLN A 177 -12.33 29.09 -6.19
N LYS A 178 -12.67 28.33 -5.15
CA LYS A 178 -11.80 27.28 -4.60
C LYS A 178 -11.78 26.07 -5.53
N GLN A 179 -10.84 26.07 -6.46
CA GLN A 179 -10.55 24.88 -7.27
C GLN A 179 -10.06 23.76 -6.33
N PHE A 180 -10.87 22.73 -6.13
CA PHE A 180 -10.44 21.54 -5.38
C PHE A 180 -9.33 20.84 -6.16
N ARG A 181 -8.09 21.06 -5.74
CA ARG A 181 -6.92 20.33 -6.23
C ARG A 181 -6.47 19.38 -5.13
N ALA A 182 -6.12 18.17 -5.52
CA ALA A 182 -5.48 17.23 -4.60
C ALA A 182 -4.19 17.86 -4.06
N GLN A 183 -3.91 17.62 -2.78
CA GLN A 183 -2.60 17.94 -2.24
C GLN A 183 -1.54 17.16 -3.04
N PRO A 184 -0.42 17.80 -3.39
CA PRO A 184 0.64 17.11 -4.10
C PRO A 184 1.11 15.92 -3.26
N VAL A 185 1.50 14.85 -3.95
CA VAL A 185 1.99 13.64 -3.28
C VAL A 185 3.20 14.03 -2.42
N PRO A 186 3.24 13.61 -1.14
CA PRO A 186 4.36 13.90 -0.25
C PRO A 186 5.72 13.47 -0.82
N ALA A 187 6.76 14.25 -0.54
CA ALA A 187 8.11 14.04 -1.08
C ALA A 187 8.68 12.65 -0.77
N HIS A 188 8.39 12.10 0.42
CA HIS A 188 8.89 10.77 0.84
C HIS A 188 8.44 9.61 -0.06
N VAL A 189 7.38 9.81 -0.87
CA VAL A 189 6.90 8.81 -1.83
C VAL A 189 7.83 8.71 -3.05
N TYR A 190 8.55 9.78 -3.36
CA TYR A 190 9.49 9.84 -4.48
C TYR A 190 10.92 9.46 -4.09
N LEU A 191 11.26 9.54 -2.80
CA LEU A 191 12.60 9.25 -2.30
C LEU A 191 12.79 7.75 -2.04
N PRO A 192 13.89 7.13 -2.52
CA PRO A 192 14.22 5.74 -2.22
C PRO A 192 14.79 5.59 -0.79
N LEU A 193 13.92 5.55 0.22
CA LEU A 193 14.28 5.52 1.65
C LEU A 193 14.67 4.12 2.19
N TYR A 194 14.83 3.12 1.32
CA TYR A 194 15.04 1.73 1.74
C TYR A 194 16.25 1.58 2.68
N GLN A 195 17.37 2.21 2.35
CA GLN A 195 18.60 2.13 3.16
C GLN A 195 18.41 2.74 4.55
N GLU A 196 17.85 3.95 4.63
CA GLU A 196 17.55 4.60 5.91
C GLU A 196 16.61 3.76 6.77
N ILE A 197 15.58 3.16 6.16
CA ILE A 197 14.65 2.27 6.87
C ILE A 197 15.38 1.03 7.39
N MET A 198 16.27 0.43 6.58
CA MET A 198 17.06 -0.74 6.97
C MET A 198 18.04 -0.42 8.10
N GLU A 199 18.74 0.70 8.04
CA GLU A 199 19.63 1.18 9.09
C GLU A 199 18.88 1.44 10.39
N GLN A 200 17.72 2.13 10.34
CA GLN A 200 16.89 2.34 11.52
C GLN A 200 16.39 1.03 12.13
N ASN A 201 16.04 0.04 11.29
CA ASN A 201 15.63 -1.27 11.77
C ASN A 201 16.79 -2.04 12.40
N GLU A 202 18.00 -1.91 11.84
CA GLU A 202 19.22 -2.49 12.40
C GLU A 202 19.51 -1.91 13.79
N ILE A 203 19.49 -0.58 13.92
CA ILE A 203 19.66 0.10 15.20
C ILE A 203 18.62 -0.38 16.22
N ARG A 204 17.34 -0.48 15.82
CA ARG A 204 16.28 -1.02 16.69
C ARG A 204 16.56 -2.46 17.13
N ARG A 205 17.08 -3.30 16.22
CA ARG A 205 17.44 -4.69 16.49
C ARG A 205 18.60 -4.77 17.49
N GLU A 206 19.62 -3.97 17.31
CA GLU A 206 20.78 -3.90 18.21
C GLU A 206 20.37 -3.45 19.61
N VAL A 207 19.61 -2.36 19.72
CA VAL A 207 19.10 -1.86 21.00
C VAL A 207 18.24 -2.90 21.70
N ALA A 208 17.35 -3.58 20.99
CA ALA A 208 16.52 -4.65 21.56
C ALA A 208 17.38 -5.82 22.06
N THR A 209 18.44 -6.16 21.32
CA THR A 209 19.37 -7.22 21.67
C THR A 209 20.19 -6.85 22.91
N GLN A 210 20.69 -5.62 22.98
CA GLN A 210 21.42 -5.09 24.13
C GLN A 210 20.54 -5.08 25.39
N LYS A 211 19.33 -4.54 25.30
CA LYS A 211 18.35 -4.55 26.41
C LYS A 211 18.05 -5.97 26.91
N ARG A 212 17.90 -6.94 26.00
CA ARG A 212 17.70 -8.35 26.38
C ARG A 212 18.92 -8.92 27.07
N LYS A 213 20.13 -8.62 26.59
CA LYS A 213 21.39 -9.05 27.23
C LYS A 213 21.52 -8.46 28.63
N GLU A 214 21.30 -7.15 28.79
CA GLU A 214 21.34 -6.47 30.08
C GLU A 214 20.33 -7.05 31.07
N LEU A 215 19.10 -7.30 30.61
CA LEU A 215 18.09 -7.97 31.43
C LEU A 215 18.57 -9.35 31.88
N LEU A 216 19.07 -10.18 30.96
CA LEU A 216 19.59 -11.50 31.30
C LEU A 216 20.72 -11.44 32.33
N LEU A 217 21.68 -10.54 32.15
CA LEU A 217 22.77 -10.31 33.09
C LEU A 217 22.28 -9.86 34.46
N SER A 218 21.28 -8.98 34.53
CA SER A 218 20.68 -8.53 35.79
C SER A 218 19.94 -9.66 36.53
N THR A 219 19.33 -10.59 35.80
CA THR A 219 18.62 -11.75 36.37
C THR A 219 19.56 -12.89 36.74
N GLN A 220 20.78 -12.90 36.18
CA GLN A 220 21.77 -13.92 36.43
C GLN A 220 22.33 -13.76 37.85
N ARG A 221 21.93 -14.66 38.76
CA ARG A 221 22.63 -14.80 40.04
C ARG A 221 23.97 -15.50 39.82
N PRO A 222 25.12 -14.88 40.08
CA PRO A 222 26.39 -15.57 40.00
C PRO A 222 26.40 -16.69 41.05
N PHE A 223 26.82 -17.88 40.64
CA PHE A 223 27.06 -18.97 41.58
C PHE A 223 28.16 -18.52 42.55
N SER A 224 28.06 -18.87 43.84
CA SER A 224 29.06 -18.50 44.86
C SER A 224 30.49 -18.98 44.52
N PHE A 225 30.61 -19.92 43.58
CA PHE A 225 31.87 -20.38 43.02
C PHE A 225 32.53 -19.37 42.07
N LEU A 226 31.75 -18.66 41.24
CA LEU A 226 32.27 -17.70 40.26
C LEU A 226 32.91 -16.51 40.97
N GLU A 227 32.27 -16.01 42.03
CA GLU A 227 32.80 -14.92 42.85
C GLU A 227 34.13 -15.30 43.53
N LYS A 228 34.29 -16.58 43.95
CA LYS A 228 35.53 -17.11 44.52
C LYS A 228 36.61 -17.27 43.44
N GLU A 229 36.25 -17.70 42.24
CA GLU A 229 37.17 -17.85 41.12
C GLU A 229 37.66 -16.49 40.61
N ASP A 230 36.78 -15.50 40.52
CA ASP A 230 37.14 -14.14 40.12
C ASP A 230 38.02 -13.47 41.17
N LYS A 231 37.71 -13.60 42.48
CA LYS A 231 38.62 -13.16 43.55
C LYS A 231 39.99 -13.85 43.47
N LYS A 232 40.03 -15.13 43.10
CA LYS A 232 41.29 -15.86 42.91
C LYS A 232 42.05 -15.36 41.67
N LYS A 233 41.37 -15.08 40.56
CA LYS A 233 41.95 -14.50 39.34
C LYS A 233 42.47 -13.09 39.59
N GLU A 234 41.71 -12.26 40.30
CA GLU A 234 42.11 -10.90 40.70
C GLU A 234 43.32 -10.96 41.65
N ALA A 235 43.33 -11.89 42.62
CA ALA A 235 44.48 -12.10 43.51
C ALA A 235 45.72 -12.61 42.74
N ILE A 236 45.55 -13.45 41.72
CA ILE A 236 46.64 -13.86 40.82
C ILE A 236 47.14 -12.65 40.02
N ARG A 237 46.23 -11.83 39.47
CA ARG A 237 46.57 -10.63 38.71
C ARG A 237 47.30 -9.61 39.59
N GLN A 238 46.83 -9.38 40.81
CA GLN A 238 47.49 -8.54 41.81
C GLN A 238 48.85 -9.12 42.24
N LYS A 239 48.98 -10.44 42.40
CA LYS A 239 50.27 -11.09 42.66
C LYS A 239 51.24 -10.94 41.50
N ILE A 240 50.76 -11.05 40.26
CA ILE A 240 51.58 -10.82 39.06
C ILE A 240 52.01 -9.35 39.00
N LEU A 241 51.10 -8.41 39.23
CA LEU A 241 51.42 -6.97 39.27
C LEU A 241 52.37 -6.64 40.43
N ALA A 242 52.22 -7.26 41.59
CA ALA A 242 53.11 -7.09 42.74
C ALA A 242 54.48 -7.75 42.52
N ALA A 243 54.55 -8.83 41.73
CA ALA A 243 55.81 -9.45 41.31
C ALA A 243 56.52 -8.65 40.21
N LEU A 244 55.77 -7.87 39.43
CA LEU A 244 56.28 -6.96 38.41
C LEU A 244 56.56 -5.55 38.94
N ALA A 245 56.05 -5.20 40.13
CA ALA A 245 56.37 -3.96 40.81
C ALA A 245 57.83 -3.98 41.26
N PRO A 246 58.65 -2.98 40.91
CA PRO A 246 60.03 -2.91 41.38
C PRO A 246 60.02 -2.65 42.89
N VAL A 247 60.34 -3.68 43.66
CA VAL A 247 60.67 -3.52 45.08
C VAL A 247 62.05 -2.87 45.14
N GLU A 248 62.08 -1.56 45.38
CA GLU A 248 63.30 -0.91 45.84
C GLU A 248 63.70 -1.53 47.17
N ASN A 249 64.95 -1.98 47.24
CA ASN A 249 65.66 -2.42 48.44
C ASN A 249 65.33 -3.83 48.96
N SER A 250 65.84 -4.86 48.28
CA SER A 250 66.54 -5.95 48.98
C SER A 250 67.44 -6.75 48.02
N LYS A 251 68.60 -7.17 48.53
CA LYS A 251 69.66 -7.88 47.81
C LYS A 251 69.10 -9.08 47.00
N PRO A 252 69.57 -9.32 45.76
CA PRO A 252 69.07 -10.44 44.95
C PRO A 252 69.43 -11.76 45.63
N LYS A 253 68.43 -12.43 46.22
CA LYS A 253 68.52 -13.86 46.51
C LYS A 253 68.61 -14.56 45.16
N GLY A 254 69.74 -15.21 44.93
CA GLY A 254 70.06 -15.89 43.68
C GLY A 254 68.87 -16.67 43.15
N ASN A 255 68.46 -16.32 41.93
CA ASN A 255 67.53 -17.09 41.15
C ASN A 255 68.03 -18.54 41.17
N LYS A 256 67.22 -19.47 41.71
CA LYS A 256 67.44 -20.89 41.48
C LYS A 256 67.24 -21.11 39.98
N THR A 257 68.30 -20.92 39.22
CA THR A 257 68.36 -21.34 37.83
C THR A 257 68.02 -22.82 37.84
N VAL A 258 66.98 -23.18 37.08
CA VAL A 258 66.60 -24.58 36.93
C VAL A 258 67.87 -25.32 36.50
N PRO A 259 68.28 -26.39 37.21
CA PRO A 259 69.55 -27.06 36.93
C PRO A 259 69.65 -27.35 35.44
N LYS A 260 70.78 -27.04 34.80
CA LYS A 260 71.00 -27.20 33.35
C LYS A 260 70.68 -28.63 32.84
N PHE A 261 70.65 -29.61 33.74
CA PHE A 261 70.18 -30.97 33.50
C PHE A 261 68.71 -31.06 33.03
N SER A 262 67.84 -30.11 33.40
CA SER A 262 66.44 -30.05 32.94
C SER A 262 66.27 -29.74 31.45
N TYR A 263 67.29 -29.12 30.83
CA TYR A 263 67.34 -28.86 29.39
C TYR A 263 68.09 -29.96 28.63
N ASN A 264 68.39 -31.09 29.28
CA ASN A 264 69.07 -32.20 28.63
C ASN A 264 68.11 -32.83 27.59
N PRO A 265 68.43 -32.78 26.28
CA PRO A 265 67.54 -33.29 25.23
C PRO A 265 67.16 -34.76 25.43
N VAL A 266 68.04 -35.52 26.09
CA VAL A 266 67.82 -36.92 26.49
C VAL A 266 66.61 -37.10 27.42
N LEU A 267 66.31 -36.14 28.31
CA LEU A 267 65.11 -36.20 29.16
C LEU A 267 63.83 -35.89 28.37
N GLY A 268 63.92 -34.95 27.42
CA GLY A 268 62.81 -34.62 26.52
C GLY A 268 62.44 -35.81 25.64
N ASP A 269 63.44 -36.53 25.13
CA ASP A 269 63.22 -37.70 24.29
C ASP A 269 62.62 -38.88 25.07
N LYS A 270 63.06 -39.10 26.32
CA LYS A 270 62.43 -40.09 27.22
C LYS A 270 60.97 -39.77 27.53
N LEU A 271 60.62 -38.48 27.66
CA LEU A 271 59.22 -38.07 27.88
C LEU A 271 58.36 -38.31 26.63
N LYS A 272 58.87 -38.00 25.44
CA LYS A 272 58.19 -38.30 24.17
C LYS A 272 58.01 -39.80 23.97
N GLU A 273 59.03 -40.59 24.31
CA GLU A 273 58.98 -42.06 24.27
C GLU A 273 57.93 -42.61 25.24
N ALA A 274 57.88 -42.09 26.47
CA ALA A 274 56.87 -42.46 27.46
C ALA A 274 55.43 -42.10 27.02
N GLU A 275 55.24 -40.96 26.36
CA GLU A 275 53.95 -40.60 25.75
C GLU A 275 53.57 -41.52 24.60
N LEU A 276 54.53 -41.93 23.76
CA LEU A 276 54.29 -42.88 22.69
C LEU A 276 53.84 -44.24 23.24
N TYR A 277 54.54 -44.79 24.25
CA TYR A 277 54.12 -46.02 24.91
C TYR A 277 52.76 -45.89 25.61
N ARG A 278 52.43 -44.70 26.13
CA ARG A 278 51.09 -44.44 26.68
C ARG A 278 50.02 -44.50 25.59
N LYS A 279 50.26 -43.88 24.43
CA LYS A 279 49.33 -43.91 23.28
C LYS A 279 49.12 -45.34 22.77
N ILE A 280 50.21 -46.11 22.63
CA ILE A 280 50.14 -47.51 22.21
C ILE A 280 49.31 -48.33 23.20
N ARG A 281 49.53 -48.18 24.52
CA ARG A 281 48.73 -48.88 25.55
C ARG A 281 47.25 -48.52 25.50
N ILE A 282 46.91 -47.26 25.25
CA ILE A 282 45.52 -46.81 25.11
C ILE A 282 44.86 -47.44 23.88
N GLN A 283 45.56 -47.45 22.75
CA GLN A 283 45.08 -48.06 21.51
C GLN A 283 44.88 -49.58 21.65
N MET A 284 45.85 -50.28 22.27
CA MET A 284 45.73 -51.71 22.57
C MET A 284 44.52 -51.99 23.47
N ARG A 285 44.37 -51.25 24.57
CA ARG A 285 43.21 -51.38 25.47
C ARG A 285 41.90 -51.15 24.72
N ALA A 286 41.84 -50.15 23.83
CA ALA A 286 40.64 -49.85 23.06
C ALA A 286 40.29 -50.99 22.08
N LYS A 287 41.30 -51.57 21.43
CA LYS A 287 41.12 -52.73 20.53
C LYS A 287 40.62 -53.96 21.30
N ASP A 288 41.26 -54.30 22.42
CA ASP A 288 40.88 -55.43 23.26
C ASP A 288 39.45 -55.25 23.80
N LEU A 289 39.08 -54.04 24.23
CA LEU A 289 37.73 -53.75 24.69
C LEU A 289 36.70 -53.93 23.57
N LEU A 290 37.03 -53.48 22.35
CA LEU A 290 36.16 -53.63 21.18
C LEU A 290 35.95 -55.11 20.83
N GLU A 291 37.04 -55.88 20.80
CA GLU A 291 37.02 -57.32 20.52
C GLU A 291 36.23 -58.10 21.59
N ASN A 292 36.46 -57.81 22.87
CA ASN A 292 35.74 -58.42 23.99
C ASN A 292 34.28 -57.97 24.12
N SER A 293 33.90 -56.84 23.51
CA SER A 293 32.52 -56.31 23.52
C SER A 293 31.64 -56.82 22.38
N SER A 294 32.14 -57.76 21.56
CA SER A 294 31.35 -58.38 20.49
C SER A 294 30.21 -59.22 21.06
N ALA A 295 28.96 -58.82 20.78
CA ALA A 295 27.77 -59.65 21.01
C ALA A 295 27.89 -61.00 20.24
N PRO A 296 27.17 -62.06 20.64
CA PRO A 296 27.25 -63.39 20.01
C PRO A 296 26.46 -63.41 18.69
N ILE A 297 26.82 -62.52 17.76
CA ILE A 297 26.29 -62.51 16.41
C ILE A 297 27.50 -62.65 15.50
N ASP A 298 27.68 -63.88 15.02
CA ASP A 298 28.70 -64.27 14.07
C ASP A 298 28.67 -63.34 12.83
N PRO A 299 29.73 -62.54 12.58
CA PRO A 299 29.79 -61.67 11.41
C PRO A 299 29.93 -62.45 10.09
N SER A 300 30.25 -63.76 10.12
CA SER A 300 30.35 -64.61 8.92
C SER A 300 28.98 -64.84 8.25
N ASN A 301 27.89 -64.78 9.01
CA ASN A 301 26.53 -65.03 8.51
C ASN A 301 25.87 -63.80 7.83
N ARG A 302 26.68 -62.78 7.52
CA ARG A 302 26.27 -61.58 6.76
C ARG A 302 26.35 -61.75 5.24
N GLN A 303 26.86 -62.87 4.75
CA GLN A 303 26.71 -63.29 3.34
C GLN A 303 25.34 -63.93 3.11
N ARG A 304 24.27 -63.28 3.56
CA ARG A 304 22.92 -63.63 3.12
C ARG A 304 22.56 -62.72 1.96
N GLU A 305 22.51 -63.29 0.76
CA GLU A 305 21.55 -62.96 -0.28
C GLU A 305 20.94 -61.55 -0.20
N PRO A 306 21.60 -60.44 -0.61
CA PRO A 306 21.03 -59.09 -0.48
C PRO A 306 19.66 -58.94 -1.19
N GLN A 307 19.34 -59.82 -2.11
CA GLN A 307 18.21 -59.67 -3.03
C GLN A 307 16.85 -60.16 -2.49
N SER A 308 16.80 -60.95 -1.42
CA SER A 308 15.56 -61.66 -1.03
C SER A 308 14.71 -60.95 0.04
N ARG A 309 15.16 -59.85 0.64
CA ARG A 309 14.38 -59.14 1.66
C ARG A 309 13.67 -57.93 1.09
N ILE A 310 12.34 -58.00 1.00
CA ILE A 310 11.45 -56.89 0.62
C ILE A 310 11.75 -55.60 1.43
N ALA A 311 12.12 -55.74 2.71
CA ALA A 311 12.53 -54.61 3.56
C ALA A 311 13.78 -53.86 3.07
N THR A 312 14.70 -54.52 2.35
CA THR A 312 15.88 -53.86 1.77
C THR A 312 15.55 -53.08 0.50
N LYS A 313 14.58 -53.57 -0.30
CA LYS A 313 14.05 -52.83 -1.46
C LYS A 313 13.38 -51.53 -1.02
N THR A 314 12.53 -51.58 0.01
CA THR A 314 11.91 -50.37 0.56
C THR A 314 12.93 -49.41 1.18
N LYS A 315 14.03 -49.93 1.77
CA LYS A 315 15.11 -49.10 2.30
C LYS A 315 15.95 -48.47 1.19
N GLN A 316 16.26 -49.19 0.12
CA GLN A 316 16.95 -48.64 -1.06
C GLN A 316 16.09 -47.63 -1.79
N GLU A 317 14.80 -47.89 -1.97
CA GLU A 317 13.84 -46.95 -2.56
C GLU A 317 13.72 -45.69 -1.70
N LYS A 318 13.65 -45.85 -0.36
CA LYS A 318 13.66 -44.70 0.56
C LYS A 318 14.99 -43.97 0.60
N LEU A 319 16.13 -44.63 0.42
CA LEU A 319 17.46 -44.00 0.40
C LEU A 319 17.93 -43.64 -1.03
N SER A 320 17.06 -43.76 -2.03
CA SER A 320 17.36 -43.42 -3.42
C SER A 320 17.76 -41.95 -3.57
N PHE A 321 17.25 -41.06 -2.71
CA PHE A 321 17.65 -39.64 -2.63
C PHE A 321 19.14 -39.42 -2.29
N LEU A 322 19.85 -40.44 -1.78
CA LEU A 322 21.29 -40.37 -1.53
C LEU A 322 22.13 -40.86 -2.73
N GLN A 323 21.50 -41.40 -3.78
CA GLN A 323 22.21 -41.79 -4.99
C GLN A 323 22.41 -40.56 -5.87
N ASP A 324 23.66 -40.24 -6.21
CA ASP A 324 24.01 -39.09 -7.05
C ASP A 324 23.64 -39.27 -8.54
N ASP A 325 23.04 -40.41 -8.92
CA ASP A 325 22.76 -40.80 -10.29
C ASP A 325 21.33 -40.45 -10.73
N PHE A 326 20.84 -39.28 -10.31
CA PHE A 326 19.60 -38.73 -10.84
C PHE A 326 19.80 -38.23 -12.28
N SER A 327 18.88 -38.59 -13.17
CA SER A 327 18.83 -38.06 -14.55
C SER A 327 18.63 -36.56 -14.60
N PHE A 328 18.06 -35.97 -13.54
CA PHE A 328 17.87 -34.54 -13.36
C PHE A 328 18.85 -34.01 -12.30
N LYS A 329 19.87 -33.27 -12.75
CA LYS A 329 20.79 -32.51 -11.89
C LYS A 329 20.56 -31.02 -12.14
N PRO A 330 19.73 -30.33 -11.34
CA PRO A 330 19.54 -28.90 -11.50
C PRO A 330 20.89 -28.21 -11.26
N ARG A 331 21.27 -27.29 -12.14
CA ARG A 331 22.50 -26.50 -11.97
C ARG A 331 22.28 -25.50 -10.83
N ILE A 332 22.68 -25.90 -9.63
CA ILE A 332 22.63 -25.03 -8.43
C ILE A 332 23.79 -24.06 -8.55
N ASN A 333 23.51 -22.76 -8.53
CA ASN A 333 24.55 -21.75 -8.45
C ASN A 333 25.25 -21.85 -7.09
N PRO A 334 26.54 -22.26 -7.04
CA PRO A 334 27.22 -22.51 -5.77
C PRO A 334 27.62 -21.21 -5.06
N ALA A 335 27.74 -20.12 -5.82
CA ALA A 335 28.07 -18.80 -5.31
C ALA A 335 26.82 -17.94 -5.14
N VAL A 336 26.70 -17.31 -3.97
CA VAL A 336 25.64 -16.34 -3.68
C VAL A 336 25.92 -15.07 -4.49
N PRO A 337 24.99 -14.61 -5.34
CA PRO A 337 25.15 -13.37 -6.07
C PRO A 337 25.32 -12.15 -5.16
N ASP A 338 26.02 -11.14 -5.66
CA ASP A 338 26.07 -9.84 -5.02
C ASP A 338 24.73 -9.11 -5.21
N PHE A 339 23.85 -9.24 -4.21
CA PHE A 339 22.52 -8.64 -4.22
C PHE A 339 22.55 -7.12 -4.14
N GLU A 340 23.59 -6.52 -3.56
CA GLU A 340 23.73 -5.06 -3.48
C GLU A 340 23.97 -4.50 -4.88
N ARG A 341 24.90 -5.09 -5.63
CA ARG A 341 25.17 -4.67 -7.01
C ARG A 341 23.94 -4.82 -7.91
N LEU A 342 23.21 -5.93 -7.78
CA LEU A 342 21.95 -6.16 -8.52
C LEU A 342 20.88 -5.14 -8.15
N TYR A 343 20.75 -4.81 -6.87
CA TYR A 343 19.81 -3.80 -6.37
C TYR A 343 20.10 -2.43 -6.98
N TRP A 344 21.36 -1.98 -6.97
CA TRP A 344 21.76 -0.71 -7.56
C TRP A 344 21.54 -0.66 -9.07
N ALA A 345 21.85 -1.75 -9.78
CA ALA A 345 21.57 -1.86 -11.21
C ALA A 345 20.07 -1.75 -11.51
N PHE A 346 19.22 -2.43 -10.73
CA PHE A 346 17.77 -2.34 -10.84
C PHE A 346 17.26 -0.92 -10.56
N GLN A 347 17.76 -0.25 -9.53
CA GLN A 347 17.36 1.13 -9.22
C GLN A 347 17.69 2.10 -10.35
N ARG A 348 18.89 2.00 -10.94
CA ARG A 348 19.30 2.83 -12.10
C ARG A 348 18.32 2.67 -13.26
N GLU A 349 17.96 1.43 -13.59
CA GLU A 349 17.02 1.13 -14.67
C GLU A 349 15.59 1.61 -14.36
N ALA A 350 15.14 1.48 -13.12
CA ALA A 350 13.84 1.99 -12.68
C ALA A 350 13.74 3.52 -12.81
N ILE A 351 14.81 4.26 -12.50
CA ILE A 351 14.90 5.71 -12.69
C ILE A 351 14.84 6.04 -14.18
N ARG A 352 15.64 5.35 -15.01
CA ARG A 352 15.65 5.52 -16.47
C ARG A 352 14.28 5.31 -17.11
N ILE A 353 13.53 4.28 -16.69
CA ILE A 353 12.17 4.00 -17.19
C ILE A 353 11.15 5.06 -16.75
N ARG A 354 11.35 5.71 -15.61
CA ARG A 354 10.47 6.78 -15.12
C ARG A 354 10.65 8.08 -15.91
N GLU A 355 11.89 8.43 -16.24
CA GLU A 355 12.22 9.67 -16.95
C GLU A 355 11.75 9.68 -18.42
N VAL A 356 11.67 8.52 -19.06
CA VAL A 356 11.42 8.40 -20.51
C VAL A 356 9.92 8.26 -20.88
N LYS A 357 9.00 8.19 -19.91
CA LYS A 357 7.57 8.02 -20.23
C LYS A 357 6.92 9.35 -20.59
N GLU A 358 6.73 9.58 -21.89
CA GLU A 358 5.92 10.70 -22.36
C GLU A 358 4.48 10.60 -21.82
N PRO A 359 3.87 11.72 -21.37
CA PRO A 359 2.50 11.73 -20.88
C PRO A 359 1.55 11.26 -21.98
N THR A 360 0.60 10.38 -21.62
CA THR A 360 -0.41 9.85 -22.54
C THR A 360 -1.18 10.98 -23.20
N ARG A 361 -0.91 11.24 -24.48
CA ARG A 361 -1.66 12.22 -25.27
C ARG A 361 -3.04 11.65 -25.61
N ASN A 362 -4.09 12.41 -25.34
CA ASN A 362 -5.46 12.04 -25.67
C ASN A 362 -5.67 12.14 -27.18
N GLN A 363 -5.84 11.00 -27.86
CA GLN A 363 -6.41 11.01 -29.21
C GLN A 363 -7.92 11.24 -29.14
N PRO A 364 -8.51 12.08 -30.02
CA PRO A 364 -9.94 12.23 -30.09
C PRO A 364 -10.57 10.89 -30.47
N PHE A 365 -11.41 10.34 -29.58
CA PHE A 365 -12.13 9.10 -29.84
C PHE A 365 -13.45 9.43 -30.53
N LYS A 366 -13.78 8.67 -31.59
CA LYS A 366 -15.11 8.73 -32.20
C LYS A 366 -16.12 8.04 -31.29
N LEU A 367 -16.89 8.82 -30.53
CA LEU A 367 -17.93 8.30 -29.65
C LEU A 367 -19.05 7.66 -30.50
N ARG A 368 -19.29 6.35 -30.29
CA ARG A 368 -20.30 5.55 -31.02
C ARG A 368 -21.74 6.08 -30.87
N THR A 369 -21.99 7.03 -29.98
CA THR A 369 -23.30 7.66 -29.78
C THR A 369 -23.69 8.62 -30.91
N SER A 370 -22.72 9.16 -31.66
CA SER A 370 -23.00 9.97 -32.86
C SER A 370 -23.82 9.22 -33.91
N ASN A 371 -23.75 7.88 -33.92
CA ASN A 371 -24.48 7.00 -34.84
C ASN A 371 -25.75 6.37 -34.22
N LEU A 372 -26.17 6.76 -33.01
CA LEU A 372 -27.37 6.20 -32.35
C LEU A 372 -28.66 6.50 -33.12
N HIS A 373 -28.78 7.70 -33.71
CA HIS A 373 -29.98 8.09 -34.46
C HIS A 373 -30.25 7.20 -35.67
N TYR A 374 -29.20 6.74 -36.36
CA TYR A 374 -29.35 5.86 -37.53
C TYR A 374 -29.75 4.43 -37.12
N ARG A 375 -29.18 3.92 -36.03
CA ARG A 375 -29.50 2.58 -35.50
C ARG A 375 -30.91 2.50 -34.93
N GLN A 376 -31.41 3.57 -34.32
CA GLN A 376 -32.77 3.61 -33.75
C GLN A 376 -33.86 3.63 -34.85
N ARG A 377 -33.58 4.22 -36.02
CA ARG A 377 -34.48 4.18 -37.18
C ARG A 377 -34.58 2.76 -37.77
N GLN A 378 -33.44 2.07 -37.96
CA GLN A 378 -33.43 0.68 -38.43
C GLN A 378 -33.98 -0.34 -37.42
N ALA A 379 -33.77 -0.12 -36.12
CA ALA A 379 -34.31 -0.99 -35.07
C ALA A 379 -35.84 -0.90 -34.93
N ASN A 380 -36.45 0.23 -35.28
CA ASN A 380 -37.92 0.36 -35.33
C ASN A 380 -38.51 -0.38 -36.55
N GLU A 381 -37.80 -0.43 -37.68
CA GLU A 381 -38.22 -1.19 -38.85
C GLU A 381 -38.10 -2.71 -38.64
N GLN A 382 -37.07 -3.17 -37.92
CA GLN A 382 -36.92 -4.60 -37.59
C GLN A 382 -37.79 -5.08 -36.40
N LYS A 383 -38.23 -4.19 -35.50
CA LYS A 383 -39.10 -4.55 -34.36
C LYS A 383 -40.53 -4.93 -34.75
N MET A 384 -40.97 -4.69 -35.98
CA MET A 384 -42.25 -5.24 -36.46
C MET A 384 -42.18 -6.73 -36.83
N LYS A 385 -41.00 -7.39 -36.85
CA LYS A 385 -40.91 -8.77 -37.34
C LYS A 385 -40.50 -9.86 -36.36
N GLN A 386 -39.81 -9.62 -35.24
CA GLN A 386 -39.49 -10.74 -34.33
C GLN A 386 -39.40 -10.32 -32.86
N SER A 387 -40.32 -10.84 -32.05
CA SER A 387 -40.22 -10.87 -30.59
C SER A 387 -39.70 -12.23 -30.14
N SER A 388 -38.39 -12.35 -29.90
CA SER A 388 -37.86 -13.43 -29.05
C SER A 388 -36.91 -12.83 -28.02
N LYS A 389 -37.38 -12.78 -26.77
CA LYS A 389 -36.55 -12.41 -25.60
C LYS A 389 -35.71 -13.63 -25.23
N VAL A 390 -34.38 -13.56 -25.36
CA VAL A 390 -33.46 -14.51 -24.72
C VAL A 390 -32.81 -13.81 -23.53
N PRO A 391 -32.82 -14.38 -22.32
CA PRO A 391 -32.17 -13.78 -21.16
C PRO A 391 -30.65 -14.01 -21.26
N VAL A 392 -29.90 -12.93 -21.14
CA VAL A 392 -28.43 -12.96 -21.03
C VAL A 392 -28.07 -13.54 -19.66
N GLN A 393 -27.50 -14.75 -19.65
CA GLN A 393 -26.93 -15.35 -18.46
C GLN A 393 -25.70 -14.56 -18.00
N ARG A 394 -25.79 -14.01 -16.79
CA ARG A 394 -24.68 -13.32 -16.11
C ARG A 394 -23.73 -14.39 -15.58
N SER A 395 -22.52 -14.46 -16.10
CA SER A 395 -21.47 -15.36 -15.61
C SER A 395 -21.11 -14.98 -14.17
N HIS A 396 -21.51 -15.81 -13.20
CA HIS A 396 -21.03 -15.75 -11.83
C HIS A 396 -19.74 -16.55 -11.73
N SER A 397 -18.58 -15.87 -11.71
CA SER A 397 -17.33 -16.49 -11.32
C SER A 397 -17.38 -16.81 -9.82
N LEU A 398 -17.39 -18.11 -9.56
CA LEU A 398 -17.38 -18.84 -8.30
C LEU A 398 -16.71 -18.11 -7.11
N THR A 399 -17.53 -17.88 -6.08
CA THR A 399 -17.12 -17.83 -4.68
C THR A 399 -16.34 -19.09 -4.34
N GLY A 400 -15.04 -18.93 -4.05
CA GLY A 400 -14.21 -20.01 -3.56
C GLY A 400 -14.79 -20.62 -2.28
N LEU A 401 -14.55 -21.93 -2.12
CA LEU A 401 -14.76 -22.79 -0.95
C LEU A 401 -15.86 -23.86 -1.02
N SER A 402 -16.68 -23.94 -2.07
CA SER A 402 -17.60 -25.10 -2.23
C SER A 402 -16.92 -26.41 -2.67
N SER A 403 -15.58 -26.44 -2.76
CA SER A 403 -14.81 -27.60 -3.25
C SER A 403 -14.16 -28.44 -2.14
N LEU A 404 -14.46 -28.19 -0.86
CA LEU A 404 -13.96 -29.06 0.20
C LEU A 404 -14.88 -30.29 0.33
N SER A 405 -14.34 -31.43 -0.13
CA SER A 405 -14.90 -32.77 0.06
C SER A 405 -15.27 -33.01 1.52
N SER A 406 -16.42 -33.67 1.74
CA SER A 406 -16.96 -34.09 3.05
C SER A 406 -16.02 -35.01 3.85
N ASN A 407 -14.90 -35.43 3.27
CA ASN A 407 -13.91 -36.32 3.90
C ASN A 407 -12.66 -35.58 4.40
N THR A 408 -12.67 -34.24 4.41
CA THR A 408 -11.54 -33.47 4.95
C THR A 408 -11.72 -33.30 6.46
N LEU A 409 -10.83 -33.89 7.26
CA LEU A 409 -10.80 -33.70 8.72
C LEU A 409 -10.75 -32.19 9.06
N PRO A 410 -11.33 -31.76 10.19
CA PRO A 410 -11.29 -30.36 10.60
C PRO A 410 -9.85 -29.86 10.66
N VAL A 411 -9.46 -29.04 9.69
CA VAL A 411 -8.16 -28.37 9.74
C VAL A 411 -8.24 -27.39 10.90
N HIS A 412 -7.37 -27.56 11.90
CA HIS A 412 -7.26 -26.61 13.00
C HIS A 412 -7.14 -25.19 12.44
N ILE A 413 -8.09 -24.32 12.79
CA ILE A 413 -8.17 -22.96 12.30
C ILE A 413 -6.90 -22.22 12.73
N THR A 414 -6.05 -21.87 11.78
CA THR A 414 -4.85 -21.07 12.02
C THR A 414 -5.24 -19.67 12.48
N ASP A 415 -4.37 -18.99 13.24
CA ASP A 415 -4.63 -17.63 13.71
C ASP A 415 -4.85 -16.62 12.58
N ALA A 416 -4.26 -16.87 11.40
CA ALA A 416 -4.50 -16.07 10.21
C ALA A 416 -5.97 -16.14 9.75
N THR A 417 -6.57 -17.34 9.76
CA THR A 417 -7.99 -17.53 9.44
C THR A 417 -8.88 -16.88 10.49
N ARG A 418 -8.54 -17.01 11.78
CA ARG A 418 -9.28 -16.36 12.88
C ARG A 418 -9.28 -14.83 12.75
N LYS A 419 -8.13 -14.24 12.43
CA LYS A 419 -8.00 -12.78 12.19
C LYS A 419 -8.78 -12.32 10.97
N ARG A 420 -8.80 -13.11 9.90
CA ARG A 420 -9.60 -12.84 8.70
C ARG A 420 -11.10 -12.86 9.03
N GLU A 421 -11.56 -13.86 9.75
CA GLU A 421 -12.96 -13.99 10.17
C GLU A 421 -13.39 -12.86 11.12
N SER A 422 -12.54 -12.44 12.05
CA SER A 422 -12.84 -11.27 12.90
C SER A 422 -12.93 -9.98 12.09
N ALA A 423 -12.05 -9.79 11.10
CA ALA A 423 -12.10 -8.61 10.22
C ALA A 423 -13.37 -8.59 9.36
N ILE A 424 -13.79 -9.74 8.83
CA ILE A 424 -15.04 -9.87 8.06
C ILE A 424 -16.24 -9.54 8.94
N ARG A 425 -16.31 -10.10 10.16
CA ARG A 425 -17.39 -9.81 11.11
C ARG A 425 -17.46 -8.32 11.45
N TYR A 426 -16.31 -7.72 11.76
CA TYR A 426 -16.23 -6.28 12.04
C TYR A 426 -16.71 -5.42 10.86
N CYS A 427 -16.26 -5.73 9.63
CA CYS A 427 -16.72 -5.02 8.43
C CYS A 427 -18.23 -5.17 8.20
N GLN A 428 -18.79 -6.34 8.51
CA GLN A 428 -20.23 -6.60 8.35
C GLN A 428 -21.06 -5.90 9.42
N GLU A 429 -20.57 -5.83 10.66
CA GLU A 429 -21.18 -5.09 11.77
C GLU A 429 -21.21 -3.58 11.45
N ASP A 430 -20.08 -3.02 10.99
CA ASP A 430 -19.99 -1.60 10.58
C ASP A 430 -20.94 -1.26 9.43
N LYS A 431 -21.06 -2.16 8.44
CA LYS A 431 -22.05 -1.97 7.38
C LYS A 431 -23.48 -1.92 7.92
N LYS A 432 -23.83 -2.81 8.85
CA LYS A 432 -25.16 -2.86 9.48
C LYS A 432 -25.43 -1.63 10.35
N SER A 433 -24.45 -1.15 11.11
CA SER A 433 -24.61 0.06 11.94
C SER A 433 -24.91 1.29 11.07
N ARG A 434 -24.17 1.46 9.96
CA ARG A 434 -24.41 2.54 8.99
C ARG A 434 -25.77 2.45 8.32
N GLU A 435 -26.23 1.24 7.99
CA GLU A 435 -27.59 1.02 7.46
C GLU A 435 -28.66 1.39 8.50
N ASN A 436 -28.48 1.00 9.77
CA ASN A 436 -29.38 1.33 10.86
C ASN A 436 -29.45 2.85 11.13
N GLU A 437 -28.31 3.55 11.08
CA GLU A 437 -28.26 5.01 11.16
C GLU A 437 -29.04 5.67 10.01
N GLY A 438 -28.93 5.12 8.80
CA GLY A 438 -29.71 5.55 7.64
C GLY A 438 -31.22 5.39 7.82
N ILE A 439 -31.66 4.24 8.34
CA ILE A 439 -33.07 3.96 8.66
C ILE A 439 -33.57 4.95 9.71
N HIS A 440 -32.79 5.18 10.77
CA HIS A 440 -33.13 6.11 11.84
C HIS A 440 -33.30 7.55 11.33
N TRP A 441 -32.40 8.00 10.44
CA TRP A 441 -32.51 9.32 9.81
C TRP A 441 -33.76 9.49 8.96
N ILE A 442 -34.12 8.48 8.17
CA ILE A 442 -35.34 8.48 7.35
C ILE A 442 -36.58 8.57 8.24
N GLU A 443 -36.58 7.85 9.37
CA GLU A 443 -37.71 7.88 10.30
C GLU A 443 -37.87 9.24 10.99
N ILE A 444 -36.77 9.87 11.41
CA ILE A 444 -36.78 11.24 11.95
C ILE A 444 -37.33 12.23 10.92
N GLN A 445 -36.85 12.16 9.67
CA GLN A 445 -37.32 13.04 8.61
C GLN A 445 -38.80 12.82 8.29
N ARG A 446 -39.26 11.57 8.26
CA ARG A 446 -40.69 11.23 8.11
C ARG A 446 -41.52 11.85 9.22
N LYS A 447 -41.11 11.73 10.49
CA LYS A 447 -41.81 12.33 11.64
C LYS A 447 -41.86 13.86 11.54
N LYS A 448 -40.76 14.51 11.14
CA LYS A 448 -40.72 15.97 10.90
C LYS A 448 -41.68 16.39 9.77
N CYS A 449 -41.67 15.68 8.66
CA CYS A 449 -42.58 15.95 7.53
C CYS A 449 -44.04 15.78 7.94
N GLN A 450 -44.37 14.73 8.72
CA GLN A 450 -45.72 14.53 9.23
C GLN A 450 -46.15 15.64 10.20
N ALA A 451 -45.27 16.06 11.11
CA ALA A 451 -45.57 17.15 12.04
C ALA A 451 -45.82 18.48 11.30
N MET A 452 -44.98 18.79 10.32
CA MET A 452 -45.16 19.94 9.44
C MET A 452 -46.47 19.85 8.65
N HIS A 453 -46.76 18.70 8.04
CA HIS A 453 -48.00 18.47 7.31
C HIS A 453 -49.24 18.67 8.21
N LYS A 454 -49.22 18.15 9.43
CA LYS A 454 -50.30 18.37 10.42
C LYS A 454 -50.48 19.86 10.73
N SER A 455 -49.39 20.57 11.03
CA SER A 455 -49.44 22.01 11.32
C SER A 455 -49.96 22.83 10.13
N MET A 456 -49.48 22.52 8.92
CA MET A 456 -49.94 23.16 7.68
C MET A 456 -51.41 22.87 7.42
N SER A 457 -51.86 21.63 7.60
CA SER A 457 -53.26 21.22 7.40
C SER A 457 -54.19 21.91 8.41
N SER A 458 -53.82 21.96 9.70
CA SER A 458 -54.57 22.71 10.72
C SER A 458 -54.65 24.20 10.41
N ARG A 459 -53.55 24.81 9.96
CA ARG A 459 -53.52 26.22 9.58
C ARG A 459 -54.38 26.49 8.35
N ALA A 460 -54.29 25.64 7.33
CA ALA A 460 -55.12 25.75 6.13
C ALA A 460 -56.61 25.65 6.48
N LYS A 461 -56.98 24.67 7.31
CA LYS A 461 -58.36 24.49 7.79
C LYS A 461 -58.88 25.67 8.62
N ALA A 462 -58.03 26.29 9.45
CA ALA A 462 -58.41 27.47 10.22
C ALA A 462 -58.60 28.73 9.35
N MET A 463 -57.93 28.79 8.20
CA MET A 463 -58.01 29.90 7.26
C MET A 463 -59.08 29.68 6.17
N ASP A 464 -59.70 28.49 6.12
CA ASP A 464 -60.78 28.18 5.18
C ASP A 464 -62.13 28.61 5.77
N PRO A 465 -62.87 29.55 5.15
CA PRO A 465 -64.20 29.95 5.57
C PRO A 465 -65.25 28.82 5.44
N HIS A 466 -64.97 27.79 4.65
CA HIS A 466 -65.89 26.69 4.37
C HIS A 466 -65.54 25.42 5.17
N LYS A 467 -66.56 24.70 5.64
CA LYS A 467 -66.36 23.39 6.28
C LYS A 467 -65.99 22.36 5.22
N SER A 468 -65.00 21.50 5.52
CA SER A 468 -64.58 20.45 4.59
C SER A 468 -65.70 19.44 4.30
N LEU A 469 -65.67 18.85 3.10
CA LEU A 469 -66.64 17.82 2.69
C LEU A 469 -66.63 16.61 3.65
N GLU A 470 -65.44 16.23 4.13
CA GLU A 470 -65.28 15.09 5.06
C GLU A 470 -65.97 15.32 6.41
N GLU A 471 -65.96 16.57 6.91
CA GLU A 471 -66.65 16.96 8.14
C GLU A 471 -68.17 17.02 7.97
N THR A 472 -68.62 17.55 6.84
CA THR A 472 -70.06 17.74 6.57
C THR A 472 -70.75 16.46 6.12
N HIS A 473 -70.03 15.51 5.52
CA HIS A 473 -70.60 14.27 4.99
C HIS A 473 -71.31 13.42 6.06
N LYS A 474 -70.70 13.26 7.24
CA LYS A 474 -71.32 12.49 8.35
C LYS A 474 -72.58 13.16 8.89
N GLU A 475 -72.56 14.48 8.97
CA GLU A 475 -73.70 15.26 9.45
C GLU A 475 -74.85 15.25 8.42
N LYS A 476 -74.53 15.37 7.13
CA LYS A 476 -75.50 15.23 6.03
C LYS A 476 -76.09 13.83 5.93
N LEU A 477 -75.30 12.77 6.17
CA LEU A 477 -75.82 11.41 6.23
C LEU A 477 -76.83 11.25 7.38
N LYS A 478 -76.52 11.76 8.57
CA LYS A 478 -77.47 11.72 9.70
C LYS A 478 -78.75 12.50 9.40
N GLN A 479 -78.63 13.70 8.83
CA GLN A 479 -79.78 14.50 8.42
C GLN A 479 -80.66 13.73 7.42
N ASN A 480 -80.06 13.11 6.39
CA ASN A 480 -80.81 12.30 5.43
C ASN A 480 -81.47 11.09 6.10
N TRP A 481 -80.79 10.40 7.02
CA TRP A 481 -81.37 9.31 7.81
C TRP A 481 -82.58 9.76 8.63
N SER A 482 -82.49 10.89 9.32
CA SER A 482 -83.60 11.46 10.10
C SER A 482 -84.75 11.92 9.20
N VAL A 483 -84.46 12.53 8.06
CA VAL A 483 -85.47 12.92 7.07
C VAL A 483 -86.19 11.68 6.52
N SER A 484 -85.46 10.61 6.18
CA SER A 484 -86.05 9.35 5.74
C SER A 484 -86.95 8.71 6.81
N GLN A 485 -86.56 8.78 8.09
CA GLN A 485 -87.41 8.31 9.20
C GLN A 485 -88.68 9.18 9.36
N ALA A 486 -88.55 10.51 9.28
CA ALA A 486 -89.69 11.41 9.37
C ALA A 486 -90.68 11.21 8.21
N THR A 487 -90.20 11.03 6.98
CA THR A 487 -91.05 10.72 5.83
C THR A 487 -91.78 9.37 5.95
N LEU A 488 -91.15 8.38 6.60
CA LEU A 488 -91.79 7.10 6.90
C LEU A 488 -92.92 7.27 7.93
N ILE A 489 -92.70 8.07 8.98
CA ILE A 489 -93.70 8.34 10.02
C ILE A 489 -94.89 9.14 9.46
N ASP A 490 -94.64 10.18 8.65
CA ASP A 490 -95.71 10.96 8.01
C ASP A 490 -96.54 10.10 7.03
N SER A 491 -95.90 9.21 6.28
CA SER A 491 -96.61 8.25 5.41
C SER A 491 -97.44 7.21 6.17
N SER A 492 -97.12 6.97 7.45
CA SER A 492 -97.84 6.05 8.33
C SER A 492 -99.03 6.71 9.05
N LEU A 493 -99.05 8.05 9.15
CA LEU A 493 -100.15 8.84 9.70
C LEU A 493 -101.21 9.23 8.65
N GLN A 494 -100.92 9.00 7.37
CA GLN A 494 -101.81 9.25 6.23
C GLN A 494 -102.57 8.00 5.74
N GLN A 495 -102.37 6.85 6.38
CA GLN A 495 -103.23 5.66 6.29
C GLN A 495 -104.07 5.55 7.56
#